data_AF-A0A2I0QEZ7-F1
#
_entry.id   AF-A0A2I0QEZ7-F1
#
_cell.length_a   1.000
_cell.length_b   1.000
_cell.length_c   1.000
_cell.angle_alpha   90.00
_cell.angle_beta   90.00
_cell.angle_gamma   90.00
#
_symmetry.space_group_name_H-M   'P 1'
#
loop_
_entity.id
_entity.type
_entity.pdbx_description
1 polymer ?
#
loop_
_entity_poly.entity_id
_entity_poly.type
_entity_poly.pdbx_seq_one_letter_code
_entity_poly.pdbx_strand_id
1 'polypeptide(L)'
;MWFYNKNVLGRSVSKSIANKEWNGNVKFIHTSDDRDPLKDIPTRIMDLDSRWHETKNLDLEKFLGMPLCRVPDPFGCCPSWSEHFTKVWVEGIKAIGIEDMEIYYNDNLYKRGKFEPYIKTIFENREKVGEIVTKFQQTKGKDYIPFDAICPNCGRLANIDGFDLNNRTVKFKCGGKEIKKKKTEGCGYEGEAGIAEGKLQWRYEWPAQWGIFNTTYEPFGKDHFEGSWKSGQVIAREIYNIEPPIPFVYEFFLVNGEKMSASKGNVYVT
;
A
#
# COMPACT_ATOMS: atom_id res chain seq x y z
N MET A 1 -19.72 6.52 6.91
CA MET A 1 -19.23 6.64 5.51
C MET A 1 -17.76 6.96 5.55
N TRP A 2 -16.95 6.30 4.73
CA TRP A 2 -15.49 6.37 4.82
C TRP A 2 -14.87 6.90 3.53
N PHE A 3 -14.00 7.89 3.68
CA PHE A 3 -13.21 8.48 2.60
C PHE A 3 -11.79 7.93 2.67
N TYR A 4 -11.27 7.47 1.55
CA TYR A 4 -9.94 6.87 1.49
C TYR A 4 -9.05 7.64 0.51
N ASN A 5 -7.92 8.11 1.03
CA ASN A 5 -6.75 8.75 0.39
C ASN A 5 -6.94 10.02 -0.48
N LYS A 6 -5.94 10.91 -0.33
CA LYS A 6 -5.57 12.12 -1.06
C LYS A 6 -6.25 13.43 -0.62
N ASN A 7 -5.59 14.04 0.35
CA ASN A 7 -6.23 14.51 1.59
C ASN A 7 -6.97 15.83 1.48
N VAL A 8 -6.45 16.80 0.72
CA VAL A 8 -7.11 18.10 0.56
C VAL A 8 -8.44 17.93 -0.17
N LEU A 9 -8.42 17.16 -1.26
CA LEU A 9 -9.62 16.87 -2.05
C LEU A 9 -10.57 15.93 -1.29
N GLY A 10 -10.04 14.86 -0.70
CA GLY A 10 -10.83 13.94 0.13
C GLY A 10 -11.55 14.64 1.28
N ARG A 11 -10.87 15.54 2.00
CA ARG A 11 -11.48 16.35 3.06
C ARG A 11 -12.49 17.36 2.52
N SER A 12 -12.23 17.99 1.39
CA SER A 12 -13.16 18.96 0.79
C SER A 12 -14.49 18.29 0.40
N VAL A 13 -14.41 17.11 -0.21
CA VAL A 13 -15.59 16.29 -0.52
C VAL A 13 -16.28 15.84 0.77
N SER A 14 -15.52 15.30 1.74
CA SER A 14 -16.03 14.90 3.06
C SER A 14 -16.83 16.02 3.75
N LYS A 15 -16.27 17.23 3.86
CA LYS A 15 -16.94 18.40 4.45
C LYS A 15 -18.19 18.83 3.67
N SER A 16 -18.11 18.85 2.34
CA SER A 16 -19.25 19.22 1.49
C SER A 16 -20.43 18.26 1.66
N ILE A 17 -20.13 16.96 1.77
CA ILE A 17 -21.12 15.89 1.94
C ILE A 17 -21.70 15.87 3.36
N ALA A 18 -20.85 16.04 4.39
CA ALA A 18 -21.26 16.12 5.79
C ALA A 18 -22.32 17.20 6.04
N ASN A 19 -22.20 18.34 5.34
CA ASN A 19 -23.07 19.50 5.48
C ASN A 19 -24.39 19.44 4.68
N LYS A 20 -24.58 18.45 3.80
CA LYS A 20 -25.72 18.43 2.86
C LYS A 20 -26.60 17.18 2.93
N GLU A 21 -26.00 15.99 2.93
CA GLU A 21 -26.75 14.75 2.65
C GLU A 21 -26.69 13.70 3.77
N TRP A 22 -25.71 13.78 4.67
CA TRP A 22 -25.40 12.66 5.59
C TRP A 22 -25.37 13.03 7.07
N ASN A 23 -25.94 14.18 7.45
CA ASN A 23 -26.07 14.67 8.83
C ASN A 23 -24.78 14.50 9.67
N GLY A 24 -23.62 14.82 9.08
CA GLY A 24 -22.33 14.76 9.78
C GLY A 24 -21.71 13.37 10.02
N ASN A 25 -22.32 12.26 9.57
CA ASN A 25 -21.79 10.91 9.79
C ASN A 25 -20.72 10.48 8.77
N VAL A 26 -19.65 11.28 8.69
CA VAL A 26 -18.55 11.12 7.76
C VAL A 26 -17.23 10.90 8.49
N LYS A 27 -16.44 9.94 8.01
CA LYS A 27 -15.08 9.68 8.51
C LYS A 27 -14.07 9.83 7.37
N PHE A 28 -13.00 10.57 7.64
CA PHE A 28 -11.90 10.73 6.72
C PHE A 28 -10.75 9.80 7.13
N ILE A 29 -10.48 8.75 6.34
CA ILE A 29 -9.41 7.79 6.59
C ILE A 29 -8.22 8.06 5.67
N HIS A 30 -7.04 7.95 6.28
CA HIS A 30 -5.82 7.61 5.57
C HIS A 30 -5.31 6.24 6.00
N THR A 31 -4.88 5.45 5.02
CA THR A 31 -4.12 4.23 5.27
C THR A 31 -2.68 4.39 4.83
N SER A 32 -1.79 3.91 5.68
CA SER A 32 -0.38 3.72 5.35
C SER A 32 -0.23 2.33 4.73
N ASP A 33 0.13 2.26 3.45
CA ASP A 33 0.48 1.01 2.75
C ASP A 33 1.87 0.48 3.21
N ASP A 34 2.09 0.45 4.52
CA ASP A 34 3.36 0.21 5.18
C ASP A 34 3.93 -1.21 5.02
N ARG A 35 3.15 -2.14 4.47
CA ARG A 35 3.68 -3.44 4.03
C ARG A 35 4.26 -3.44 2.61
N ASP A 36 4.15 -2.35 1.84
CA ASP A 36 4.84 -2.25 0.55
C ASP A 36 6.36 -2.40 0.74
N PRO A 37 7.08 -2.99 -0.24
CA PRO A 37 8.52 -3.13 -0.12
C PRO A 37 9.20 -1.77 -0.26
N LEU A 38 10.32 -1.55 0.42
CA LEU A 38 11.26 -0.50 0.09
C LEU A 38 11.81 -0.74 -1.33
N LYS A 39 11.37 0.07 -2.28
CA LYS A 39 11.62 -0.14 -3.72
C LYS A 39 12.90 0.50 -4.23
N ASP A 40 13.34 1.55 -3.56
CA ASP A 40 14.45 2.40 -3.95
C ASP A 40 14.82 3.29 -2.78
N ILE A 41 16.04 3.83 -2.78
CA ILE A 41 16.50 4.77 -1.76
C ILE A 41 16.35 6.19 -2.32
N PRO A 42 15.54 7.08 -1.69
CA PRO A 42 15.48 8.49 -2.07
C PRO A 42 16.86 9.15 -1.94
N THR A 43 17.19 10.15 -2.76
CA THR A 43 18.47 10.88 -2.65
C THR A 43 18.63 11.66 -1.34
N ARG A 44 17.51 12.09 -0.77
CA ARG A 44 17.41 12.76 0.52
C ARG A 44 16.12 12.36 1.23
N ILE A 45 16.15 12.41 2.55
CA ILE A 45 15.02 12.13 3.44
C ILE A 45 14.90 13.24 4.47
N MET A 46 13.71 13.41 5.05
CA MET A 46 13.43 14.46 6.02
C MET A 46 13.33 13.87 7.43
N ASP A 47 13.90 14.54 8.44
CA ASP A 47 13.68 14.20 9.85
C ASP A 47 12.36 14.81 10.39
N LEU A 48 12.04 14.59 11.67
CA LEU A 48 10.83 15.14 12.29
C LEU A 48 10.90 16.66 12.55
N ASP A 49 12.09 17.26 12.45
CA ASP A 49 12.31 18.71 12.58
C ASP A 49 12.27 19.41 11.21
N SER A 50 11.74 18.74 10.19
CA SER A 50 11.66 19.22 8.80
C SER A 50 13.02 19.54 8.14
N ARG A 51 14.11 18.91 8.59
CA ARG A 51 15.45 19.06 7.98
C ARG A 51 15.70 17.94 6.97
N TRP A 52 16.25 18.31 5.82
CA TRP A 52 16.66 17.37 4.78
C TRP A 52 18.05 16.82 5.03
N HIS A 53 18.19 15.50 4.90
CA HIS A 53 19.43 14.75 5.05
C HIS A 53 19.70 13.92 3.80
N GLU A 54 20.94 13.92 3.30
CA GLU A 54 21.35 13.04 2.20
C GLU A 54 21.43 11.58 2.66
N THR A 55 20.97 10.64 1.82
CA THR A 55 20.90 9.21 2.19
C THR A 55 22.16 8.42 1.90
N LYS A 56 23.13 9.01 1.18
CA LYS A 56 24.32 8.32 0.67
C LYS A 56 25.14 7.58 1.74
N ASN A 57 25.02 7.98 3.01
CA ASN A 57 25.78 7.42 4.13
C ASN A 57 24.92 6.56 5.09
N LEU A 58 23.67 6.24 4.76
CA LEU A 58 22.73 5.57 5.69
C LEU A 58 22.64 4.03 5.53
N ASP A 59 23.41 3.43 4.63
CA ASP A 59 23.44 1.97 4.35
C ASP A 59 22.03 1.35 4.32
N LEU A 60 21.18 1.90 3.44
CA LEU A 60 19.75 1.55 3.35
C LEU A 60 19.50 0.45 2.31
N GLU A 61 20.46 0.21 1.43
CA GLU A 61 20.39 -0.74 0.32
C GLU A 61 20.11 -2.17 0.81
N LYS A 62 20.63 -2.53 1.98
CA LYS A 62 20.38 -3.83 2.61
C LYS A 62 18.91 -4.07 2.96
N PHE A 63 18.11 -3.01 3.11
CA PHE A 63 16.68 -3.11 3.43
C PHE A 63 15.78 -3.16 2.19
N LEU A 64 16.34 -3.07 0.97
CA LEU A 64 15.56 -3.17 -0.26
C LEU A 64 14.76 -4.48 -0.31
N GLY A 65 13.48 -4.36 -0.66
CA GLY A 65 12.54 -5.49 -0.71
C GLY A 65 11.93 -5.89 0.64
N MET A 66 12.37 -5.31 1.76
CA MET A 66 11.67 -5.45 3.04
C MET A 66 10.43 -4.54 3.08
N PRO A 67 9.34 -4.96 3.73
CA PRO A 67 8.19 -4.10 4.02
C PRO A 67 8.62 -2.83 4.77
N LEU A 68 8.08 -1.66 4.42
CA LEU A 68 8.45 -0.39 5.06
C LEU A 68 8.25 -0.39 6.58
N CYS A 69 7.27 -1.13 7.10
CA CYS A 69 7.04 -1.33 8.53
C CYS A 69 8.11 -2.17 9.23
N ARG A 70 8.98 -2.86 8.47
CA ARG A 70 10.10 -3.67 8.97
C ARG A 70 11.47 -3.01 8.73
N VAL A 71 11.52 -1.93 7.93
CA VAL A 71 12.74 -1.15 7.73
C VAL A 71 12.93 -0.24 8.94
N PRO A 72 14.11 -0.20 9.59
CA PRO A 72 14.38 0.71 10.69
C PRO A 72 14.25 2.18 10.28
N ASP A 73 13.82 3.04 11.21
CA ASP A 73 13.91 4.49 11.03
C ASP A 73 15.40 4.92 10.98
N PRO A 74 15.85 5.59 9.89
CA PRO A 74 17.23 6.06 9.78
C PRO A 74 17.65 7.04 10.88
N PHE A 75 16.71 7.69 11.57
CA PHE A 75 16.98 8.66 12.63
C PHE A 75 16.81 8.10 14.05
N GLY A 76 16.31 6.87 14.18
CA GLY A 76 16.11 6.19 15.47
C GLY A 76 15.03 6.81 16.38
N CYS A 77 14.20 7.72 15.87
CA CYS A 77 13.15 8.39 16.64
C CYS A 77 11.80 7.65 16.55
N CYS A 78 11.64 6.78 15.55
CA CYS A 78 10.44 5.99 15.33
C CYS A 78 10.75 4.48 15.24
N PRO A 79 9.77 3.60 15.53
CA PRO A 79 9.91 2.14 15.38
C PRO A 79 10.31 1.67 13.97
N SER A 80 9.91 2.39 12.93
CA SER A 80 10.16 2.00 11.53
C SER A 80 10.20 3.18 10.57
N TRP A 81 10.72 2.92 9.38
CA TRP A 81 10.68 3.81 8.22
C TRP A 81 9.25 4.30 7.95
N SER A 82 8.27 3.38 7.88
CA SER A 82 6.89 3.77 7.59
C SER A 82 6.33 4.71 8.65
N GLU A 83 6.58 4.43 9.93
CA GLU A 83 6.06 5.27 11.01
C GLU A 83 6.71 6.67 11.02
N HIS A 84 8.01 6.76 10.77
CA HIS A 84 8.72 8.04 10.64
C HIS A 84 8.10 8.91 9.56
N PHE A 85 8.02 8.40 8.32
CA PHE A 85 7.53 9.20 7.21
C PHE A 85 6.01 9.42 7.26
N THR A 86 5.24 8.53 7.88
CA THR A 86 3.84 8.83 8.19
C THR A 86 3.73 10.00 9.16
N LYS A 87 4.53 10.06 10.25
CA LYS A 87 4.52 11.23 11.17
C LYS A 87 4.90 12.53 10.48
N VAL A 88 5.99 12.53 9.70
CA VAL A 88 6.40 13.67 8.87
C VAL A 88 5.23 14.18 8.02
N TRP A 89 4.54 13.27 7.34
CA TRP A 89 3.41 13.63 6.48
C TRP A 89 2.19 14.12 7.29
N VAL A 90 1.89 13.50 8.44
CA VAL A 90 0.76 13.91 9.31
C VAL A 90 0.92 15.33 9.80
N GLU A 91 2.13 15.72 10.23
CA GLU A 91 2.39 17.07 10.69
C GLU A 91 2.19 18.10 9.56
N GLY A 92 2.64 17.79 8.33
CA GLY A 92 2.34 18.63 7.17
C GLY A 92 0.85 18.74 6.85
N ILE A 93 0.08 17.66 7.02
CA ILE A 93 -1.39 17.65 6.84
C ILE A 93 -2.09 18.49 7.92
N LYS A 94 -1.64 18.43 9.17
CA LYS A 94 -2.15 19.30 10.24
C LYS A 94 -1.83 20.76 10.01
N ALA A 95 -0.62 21.08 9.51
CA ALA A 95 -0.20 22.45 9.24
C ALA A 95 -1.11 23.17 8.21
N ILE A 96 -1.72 22.42 7.29
CA ILE A 96 -2.73 22.95 6.34
C ILE A 96 -4.17 22.89 6.87
N GLY A 97 -4.35 22.67 8.17
CA GLY A 97 -5.63 22.70 8.87
C GLY A 97 -6.45 21.42 8.73
N ILE A 98 -5.83 20.26 8.51
CA ILE A 98 -6.50 18.95 8.45
C ILE A 98 -6.19 18.12 9.69
N GLU A 99 -7.13 18.05 10.63
CA GLU A 99 -6.91 17.46 11.96
C GLU A 99 -7.81 16.25 12.29
N ASP A 100 -8.88 16.04 11.53
CA ASP A 100 -9.95 15.05 11.79
C ASP A 100 -9.73 13.72 11.05
N MET A 101 -8.50 13.45 10.61
CA MET A 101 -8.15 12.28 9.81
C MET A 101 -7.82 11.08 10.71
N GLU A 102 -8.52 9.97 10.50
CA GLU A 102 -8.20 8.69 11.13
C GLU A 102 -7.10 7.97 10.33
N ILE A 103 -6.03 7.52 11.01
CA ILE A 103 -4.89 6.87 10.36
C ILE A 103 -4.88 5.39 10.71
N TYR A 104 -4.79 4.55 9.69
CA TYR A 104 -4.66 3.11 9.82
C TYR A 104 -3.38 2.63 9.14
N TYR A 105 -2.69 1.68 9.77
CA TYR A 105 -1.51 1.04 9.22
C TYR A 105 -1.89 -0.33 8.68
N ASN A 106 -1.55 -0.64 7.43
CA ASN A 106 -1.91 -1.94 6.86
C ASN A 106 -1.30 -3.09 7.65
N ASP A 107 -0.08 -2.95 8.18
CA ASP A 107 0.53 -3.96 9.02
C ASP A 107 -0.35 -4.35 10.22
N ASN A 108 -0.96 -3.36 10.87
CA ASN A 108 -1.91 -3.59 11.96
C ASN A 108 -3.21 -4.25 11.48
N LEU A 109 -3.71 -3.87 10.30
CA LEU A 109 -4.92 -4.49 9.72
C LEU A 109 -4.69 -5.98 9.40
N TYR A 110 -3.53 -6.33 8.83
CA TYR A 110 -3.17 -7.72 8.59
C TYR A 110 -3.00 -8.51 9.88
N LYS A 111 -2.26 -7.98 10.87
CA LYS A 111 -2.07 -8.63 12.17
C LYS A 111 -3.39 -8.87 12.92
N ARG A 112 -4.37 -7.99 12.72
CA ARG A 112 -5.74 -8.10 13.28
C ARG A 112 -6.68 -8.94 12.41
N GLY A 113 -6.18 -9.57 11.35
CA GLY A 113 -6.94 -10.46 10.47
C GLY A 113 -7.94 -9.75 9.55
N LYS A 114 -7.91 -8.43 9.42
CA LYS A 114 -8.87 -7.68 8.58
C LYS A 114 -8.77 -8.01 7.09
N PHE A 115 -7.58 -8.38 6.63
CA PHE A 115 -7.36 -8.83 5.26
C PHE A 115 -7.65 -10.33 5.04
N GLU A 116 -7.79 -11.13 6.10
CA GLU A 116 -7.92 -12.59 5.97
C GLU A 116 -9.10 -13.06 5.11
N PRO A 117 -10.31 -12.47 5.23
CA PRO A 117 -11.43 -12.86 4.36
C PRO A 117 -11.08 -12.67 2.87
N TYR A 118 -10.40 -11.58 2.53
CA TYR A 118 -9.99 -11.25 1.16
C TYR A 118 -8.89 -12.18 0.65
N ILE A 119 -7.91 -12.49 1.49
CA ILE A 119 -6.85 -13.45 1.15
C ILE A 119 -7.45 -14.83 0.89
N LYS A 120 -8.37 -15.27 1.76
CA LYS A 120 -9.10 -16.53 1.60
C LYS A 120 -9.88 -16.55 0.28
N THR A 121 -10.64 -15.49 -0.01
CA THR A 121 -11.41 -15.39 -1.27
C THR A 121 -10.50 -15.49 -2.50
N ILE A 122 -9.33 -14.85 -2.50
CA ILE A 122 -8.36 -14.98 -3.60
C ILE A 122 -7.88 -16.41 -3.74
N PHE A 123 -7.49 -17.04 -2.64
CA PHE A 123 -6.94 -18.40 -2.66
C PHE A 123 -7.99 -19.41 -3.15
N GLU A 124 -9.24 -19.28 -2.72
CA GLU A 124 -10.36 -20.10 -3.18
C GLU A 124 -10.71 -19.85 -4.66
N ASN A 125 -10.47 -18.65 -5.17
CA ASN A 125 -10.79 -18.25 -6.54
C ASN A 125 -9.54 -18.08 -7.43
N ARG A 126 -8.45 -18.79 -7.14
CA ARG A 126 -7.13 -18.60 -7.80
C ARG A 126 -7.21 -18.59 -9.32
N GLU A 127 -7.97 -19.50 -9.93
CA GLU A 127 -8.10 -19.57 -11.39
C GLU A 127 -8.73 -18.30 -11.96
N LYS A 128 -9.85 -17.86 -11.39
CA LYS A 128 -10.54 -16.63 -11.78
C LYS A 128 -9.66 -15.39 -11.57
N VAL A 129 -8.90 -15.37 -10.48
CA VAL A 129 -7.90 -14.33 -10.17
C VAL A 129 -6.85 -14.23 -11.28
N GLY A 130 -6.31 -15.37 -11.72
CA GLY A 130 -5.37 -15.46 -12.84
C GLY A 130 -5.98 -15.00 -14.17
N GLU A 131 -7.21 -15.41 -14.46
CA GLU A 131 -7.92 -14.98 -15.67
C GLU A 131 -8.20 -13.49 -15.70
N ILE A 132 -8.57 -12.89 -14.58
CA ILE A 132 -8.78 -11.44 -14.48
C ILE A 132 -7.45 -10.71 -14.69
N VAL A 133 -6.38 -11.11 -14.01
CA VAL A 133 -5.11 -10.36 -14.08
C VAL A 133 -4.53 -10.37 -15.50
N THR A 134 -4.65 -11.47 -16.24
CA THR A 134 -4.10 -11.61 -17.59
C THR A 134 -4.72 -10.60 -18.58
N LYS A 135 -5.97 -10.18 -18.36
CA LYS A 135 -6.65 -9.13 -19.14
C LYS A 135 -6.03 -7.74 -18.94
N PHE A 136 -5.32 -7.52 -17.83
CA PHE A 136 -4.76 -6.22 -17.44
C PHE A 136 -3.23 -6.21 -17.35
N GLN A 137 -2.59 -7.38 -17.20
CA GLN A 137 -1.15 -7.54 -17.07
C GLN A 137 -0.69 -8.76 -17.86
N GLN A 138 -0.15 -8.51 -19.06
CA GLN A 138 0.30 -9.56 -19.98
C GLN A 138 1.45 -10.42 -19.44
N THR A 139 2.19 -9.93 -18.45
CA THR A 139 3.32 -10.66 -17.84
C THR A 139 2.90 -11.65 -16.76
N LYS A 140 1.60 -11.75 -16.45
CA LYS A 140 1.07 -12.66 -15.43
C LYS A 140 0.38 -13.86 -16.09
N GLY A 141 0.58 -15.04 -15.50
CA GLY A 141 -0.05 -16.29 -15.92
C GLY A 141 -1.35 -16.59 -15.19
N LYS A 142 -2.04 -17.66 -15.60
CA LYS A 142 -3.27 -18.16 -14.94
C LYS A 142 -3.00 -18.74 -13.55
N ASP A 143 -1.79 -19.23 -13.33
CA ASP A 143 -1.29 -19.77 -12.07
C ASP A 143 -0.88 -18.67 -11.07
N TYR A 144 -1.02 -17.40 -11.45
CA TYR A 144 -0.61 -16.27 -10.63
C TYR A 144 -1.31 -16.23 -9.26
N ILE A 145 -0.51 -16.14 -8.20
CA ILE A 145 -1.01 -15.92 -6.84
C ILE A 145 -0.63 -14.49 -6.42
N PRO A 146 -1.60 -13.56 -6.23
CA PRO A 146 -1.33 -12.17 -5.88
C PRO A 146 -1.04 -12.00 -4.39
N PHE A 147 -0.19 -12.84 -3.83
CA PHE A 147 0.21 -12.81 -2.43
C PHE A 147 1.70 -13.03 -2.30
N ASP A 148 2.33 -12.30 -1.39
CA ASP A 148 3.74 -12.41 -1.05
C ASP A 148 3.90 -12.76 0.43
N ALA A 149 4.80 -13.68 0.74
CA ALA A 149 5.20 -13.96 2.11
C ALA A 149 6.26 -12.95 2.57
N ILE A 150 6.22 -12.56 3.84
CA ILE A 150 7.35 -11.92 4.52
C ILE A 150 8.27 -13.05 4.98
N CYS A 151 9.49 -13.10 4.44
CA CYS A 151 10.43 -14.16 4.79
C CYS A 151 10.81 -14.07 6.28
N PRO A 152 10.63 -15.13 7.09
CA PRO A 152 10.93 -15.07 8.52
C PRO A 152 12.45 -14.99 8.78
N ASN A 153 13.28 -15.40 7.82
CA ASN A 153 14.73 -15.36 7.94
C ASN A 153 15.32 -13.97 7.61
N CYS A 154 14.90 -13.34 6.52
CA CYS A 154 15.49 -12.07 6.05
C CYS A 154 14.53 -10.89 5.98
N GLY A 155 13.26 -11.04 6.34
CA GLY A 155 12.26 -9.97 6.35
C GLY A 155 11.81 -9.46 4.99
N ARG A 156 12.38 -9.94 3.87
CA ARG A 156 12.00 -9.51 2.52
C ARG A 156 10.70 -10.16 2.05
N LEU A 157 9.96 -9.45 1.22
CA LEU A 157 8.83 -10.03 0.50
C LEU A 157 9.31 -11.01 -0.57
N ALA A 158 8.70 -12.19 -0.59
CA ALA A 158 8.94 -13.23 -1.58
C ALA A 158 7.61 -13.70 -2.16
N ASN A 159 7.60 -14.04 -3.46
CA ASN A 159 6.45 -14.68 -4.05
C ASN A 159 6.22 -16.05 -3.42
N ILE A 160 4.97 -16.49 -3.34
CA ILE A 160 4.61 -17.79 -2.80
C ILE A 160 4.40 -18.82 -3.91
N ASP A 161 4.67 -20.08 -3.58
CA ASP A 161 4.54 -21.23 -4.48
C ASP A 161 3.26 -22.03 -4.19
N GLY A 162 2.69 -21.86 -2.99
CA GLY A 162 1.43 -22.51 -2.60
C GLY A 162 0.89 -21.98 -1.27
N PHE A 163 -0.30 -22.45 -0.91
CA PHE A 163 -0.99 -22.09 0.33
C PHE A 163 -1.78 -23.26 0.90
N ASP A 164 -2.01 -23.22 2.20
CA ASP A 164 -2.88 -24.13 2.94
C ASP A 164 -3.89 -23.29 3.74
N LEU A 165 -5.15 -23.33 3.30
CA LEU A 165 -6.23 -22.57 3.94
C LEU A 165 -6.63 -23.13 5.30
N ASN A 166 -6.45 -24.44 5.53
CA ASN A 166 -6.80 -25.08 6.80
C ASN A 166 -5.78 -24.69 7.88
N ASN A 167 -4.50 -24.74 7.53
CA ASN A 167 -3.41 -24.36 8.43
C ASN A 167 -3.11 -22.86 8.43
N ARG A 168 -3.73 -22.09 7.53
CA ARG A 168 -3.54 -20.64 7.37
C ARG A 168 -2.08 -20.28 7.09
N THR A 169 -1.41 -21.08 6.27
CA THR A 169 0.00 -20.91 5.89
C THR A 169 0.19 -20.78 4.38
N VAL A 170 1.34 -20.24 4.00
CA VAL A 170 1.85 -20.16 2.62
C VAL A 170 3.22 -20.81 2.54
N LYS A 171 3.50 -21.48 1.43
CA LYS A 171 4.79 -22.10 1.10
C LYS A 171 5.52 -21.24 0.11
N PHE A 172 6.82 -21.04 0.32
CA PHE A 172 7.63 -20.23 -0.58
C PHE A 172 9.12 -20.54 -0.47
N LYS A 173 9.83 -20.24 -1.56
CA LYS A 173 11.29 -20.05 -1.55
C LYS A 173 11.65 -18.58 -1.68
N CYS A 174 12.47 -18.07 -0.77
CA CYS A 174 12.95 -16.69 -0.76
C CYS A 174 13.99 -16.48 -1.88
N GLY A 175 13.52 -16.22 -3.10
CA GLY A 175 14.33 -15.86 -4.27
C GLY A 175 14.55 -14.36 -4.46
N GLY A 176 13.95 -13.53 -3.59
CA GLY A 176 13.92 -12.08 -3.73
C GLY A 176 12.90 -11.61 -4.76
N LYS A 177 12.97 -10.34 -5.18
CA LYS A 177 11.99 -9.75 -6.11
C LYS A 177 12.63 -8.78 -7.08
N GLU A 178 12.08 -8.73 -8.29
CA GLU A 178 12.34 -7.61 -9.19
C GLU A 178 11.51 -6.40 -8.75
N ILE A 179 12.21 -5.32 -8.44
CA ILE A 179 11.63 -4.05 -8.01
C ILE A 179 12.26 -2.93 -8.83
N LYS A 180 11.45 -2.22 -9.63
CA LYS A 180 11.93 -1.17 -10.55
C LYS A 180 13.10 -1.62 -11.45
N LYS A 181 13.05 -2.85 -12.00
CA LYS A 181 14.12 -3.45 -12.81
C LYS A 181 15.42 -3.74 -12.05
N LYS A 182 15.46 -3.55 -10.73
CA LYS A 182 16.53 -4.01 -9.84
C LYS A 182 16.08 -5.31 -9.20
N LYS A 183 16.92 -6.33 -9.16
CA LYS A 183 16.61 -7.58 -8.44
C LYS A 183 17.13 -7.47 -7.01
N THR A 184 16.25 -7.59 -6.02
CA THR A 184 16.69 -7.87 -4.65
C THR A 184 16.99 -9.35 -4.55
N GLU A 185 18.13 -9.70 -3.96
CA GLU A 185 18.46 -11.10 -3.71
C GLU A 185 17.71 -11.61 -2.48
N GLY A 186 17.11 -12.79 -2.64
CA GLY A 186 16.53 -13.52 -1.53
C GLY A 186 17.60 -14.25 -0.73
N CYS A 187 17.28 -14.65 0.50
CA CYS A 187 18.21 -15.38 1.37
C CYS A 187 18.24 -16.89 1.10
N GLY A 188 17.45 -17.39 0.15
CA GLY A 188 17.37 -18.82 -0.17
C GLY A 188 16.53 -19.66 0.80
N TYR A 189 16.01 -19.08 1.88
CA TYR A 189 15.12 -19.76 2.82
C TYR A 189 13.94 -20.41 2.09
N GLU A 190 13.65 -21.66 2.41
CA GLU A 190 12.55 -22.43 1.87
C GLU A 190 11.73 -22.99 3.03
N GLY A 191 10.42 -22.73 3.04
CA GLY A 191 9.56 -23.14 4.13
C GLY A 191 8.21 -22.46 4.09
N GLU A 192 7.61 -22.34 5.28
CA GLU A 192 6.27 -21.78 5.45
C GLU A 192 6.29 -20.46 6.22
N ALA A 193 5.26 -19.64 5.97
CA ALA A 193 4.90 -18.48 6.77
C ALA A 193 3.38 -18.46 6.98
N GLY A 194 2.92 -17.87 8.10
CA GLY A 194 1.50 -17.64 8.31
C GLY A 194 0.96 -16.60 7.32
N ILE A 195 -0.31 -16.70 6.93
CA ILE A 195 -0.96 -15.72 6.03
C ILE A 195 -0.93 -14.29 6.62
N ALA A 196 -0.93 -14.14 7.94
CA ALA A 196 -0.80 -12.84 8.59
C ALA A 196 0.61 -12.22 8.44
N GLU A 197 1.64 -13.03 8.13
CA GLU A 197 3.01 -12.62 7.81
C GLU A 197 3.24 -12.61 6.29
N GLY A 198 2.30 -12.01 5.57
CA GLY A 198 2.40 -11.77 4.14
C GLY A 198 1.61 -10.56 3.69
N LYS A 199 1.45 -10.38 2.39
CA LYS A 199 0.80 -9.20 1.81
C LYS A 199 0.12 -9.57 0.51
N LEU A 200 -1.11 -9.09 0.33
CA LEU A 200 -1.75 -9.02 -0.98
C LEU A 200 -0.99 -8.05 -1.88
N GLN A 201 -0.71 -8.45 -3.11
CA GLN A 201 -0.15 -7.51 -4.08
C GLN A 201 -1.13 -6.36 -4.30
N TRP A 202 -0.60 -5.14 -4.41
CA TRP A 202 -1.35 -3.88 -4.28
C TRP A 202 -2.63 -3.79 -5.13
N ARG A 203 -2.67 -4.41 -6.33
CA ARG A 203 -3.87 -4.43 -7.19
C ARG A 203 -5.05 -5.17 -6.58
N TYR A 204 -4.78 -6.07 -5.66
CA TYR A 204 -5.77 -6.86 -4.91
C TYR A 204 -5.93 -6.34 -3.48
N GLU A 205 -4.87 -5.77 -2.89
CA GLU A 205 -4.95 -5.11 -1.57
C GLU A 205 -5.83 -3.87 -1.63
N TRP A 206 -5.69 -3.04 -2.68
CA TRP A 206 -6.43 -1.79 -2.79
C TRP A 206 -7.95 -2.00 -2.83
N PRO A 207 -8.52 -2.90 -3.66
CA PRO A 207 -9.95 -3.20 -3.59
C PRO A 207 -10.39 -3.90 -2.30
N ALA A 208 -9.51 -4.66 -1.63
CA ALA A 208 -9.82 -5.25 -0.33
C ALA A 208 -10.00 -4.17 0.74
N GLN A 209 -9.20 -3.09 0.69
CA GLN A 209 -9.36 -1.94 1.59
C GLN A 209 -10.72 -1.25 1.42
N TRP A 210 -11.28 -1.20 0.20
CA TRP A 210 -12.65 -0.70 0.00
C TRP A 210 -13.69 -1.46 0.80
N GLY A 211 -13.54 -2.78 0.91
CA GLY A 211 -14.42 -3.61 1.73
C GLY A 211 -14.14 -3.51 3.22
N ILE A 212 -12.87 -3.50 3.63
CA ILE A 212 -12.46 -3.37 5.04
C ILE A 212 -13.05 -2.09 5.65
N PHE A 213 -13.01 -1.01 4.88
CA PHE A 213 -13.48 0.30 5.32
C PHE A 213 -14.85 0.66 4.78
N ASN A 214 -15.56 -0.19 4.04
CA ASN A 214 -16.83 0.18 3.40
C ASN A 214 -16.74 1.57 2.71
N THR A 215 -15.70 1.74 1.89
CA THR A 215 -15.33 3.01 1.28
C THR A 215 -16.40 3.46 0.30
N THR A 216 -16.84 4.71 0.42
CA THR A 216 -17.89 5.26 -0.47
C THR A 216 -17.32 6.19 -1.53
N TYR A 217 -16.28 6.95 -1.18
CA TYR A 217 -15.55 7.82 -2.11
C TYR A 217 -14.05 7.65 -1.90
N GLU A 218 -13.32 7.61 -3.00
CA GLU A 218 -11.86 7.60 -2.98
C GLU A 218 -11.31 8.52 -4.08
N PRO A 219 -10.68 9.64 -3.71
CA PRO A 219 -9.85 10.39 -4.63
C PRO A 219 -8.58 9.63 -5.00
N PHE A 220 -8.26 9.59 -6.29
CA PHE A 220 -6.98 9.06 -6.78
C PHE A 220 -6.44 9.87 -7.96
N GLY A 221 -5.21 9.56 -8.34
CA GLY A 221 -4.49 10.32 -9.36
C GLY A 221 -4.82 9.81 -10.74
N LYS A 222 -4.69 10.66 -11.76
CA LYS A 222 -4.92 10.29 -13.16
C LYS A 222 -4.14 9.04 -13.60
N ASP A 223 -2.93 8.83 -13.09
CA ASP A 223 -2.12 7.62 -13.35
C ASP A 223 -2.82 6.33 -12.91
N HIS A 224 -3.56 6.36 -11.81
CA HIS A 224 -4.37 5.22 -11.39
C HIS A 224 -5.65 5.09 -12.22
N PHE A 225 -6.27 6.18 -12.63
CA PHE A 225 -7.45 6.16 -13.49
C PHE A 225 -7.16 5.47 -14.84
N GLU A 226 -6.07 5.87 -15.48
CA GLU A 226 -5.63 5.33 -16.78
C GLU A 226 -5.02 3.92 -16.65
N GLY A 227 -4.48 3.58 -15.47
CA GLY A 227 -3.77 2.32 -15.24
C GLY A 227 -4.56 1.26 -14.46
N SER A 228 -4.74 1.46 -13.16
CA SER A 228 -5.17 0.42 -12.23
C SER A 228 -6.64 0.42 -11.87
N TRP A 229 -7.33 1.52 -12.08
CA TRP A 229 -8.72 1.70 -11.67
C TRP A 229 -9.63 0.64 -12.28
N LYS A 230 -9.55 0.44 -13.60
CA LYS A 230 -10.37 -0.57 -14.31
C LYS A 230 -10.17 -1.98 -13.76
N SER A 231 -8.92 -2.38 -13.48
CA SER A 231 -8.64 -3.67 -12.86
C SER A 231 -9.17 -3.76 -11.43
N GLY A 232 -9.06 -2.67 -10.64
CA GLY A 232 -9.58 -2.62 -9.29
C GLY A 232 -11.10 -2.78 -9.24
N GLN A 233 -11.83 -2.13 -10.16
CA GLN A 233 -13.28 -2.28 -10.28
C GLN A 233 -13.72 -3.71 -10.59
N VAL A 234 -13.01 -4.37 -11.50
CA VAL A 234 -13.28 -5.78 -11.84
C VAL A 234 -12.98 -6.69 -10.66
N ILE A 235 -11.84 -6.51 -9.98
CA ILE A 235 -11.48 -7.31 -8.79
C ILE A 235 -12.50 -7.11 -7.67
N ALA A 236 -12.90 -5.87 -7.38
CA ALA A 236 -13.89 -5.59 -6.34
C ALA A 236 -15.20 -6.33 -6.60
N ARG A 237 -15.76 -6.22 -7.82
CA ARG A 237 -17.06 -6.84 -8.14
C ARG A 237 -16.96 -8.35 -8.31
N GLU A 238 -15.98 -8.82 -9.07
CA GLU A 238 -15.94 -10.23 -9.50
C GLU A 238 -15.24 -11.16 -8.50
N ILE A 239 -14.30 -10.65 -7.70
CA ILE A 239 -13.59 -11.46 -6.69
C ILE A 239 -14.17 -11.19 -5.30
N TYR A 240 -14.28 -9.94 -4.89
CA TYR A 240 -14.65 -9.61 -3.51
C TYR A 240 -16.15 -9.34 -3.30
N ASN A 241 -16.95 -9.27 -4.37
CA ASN A 241 -18.36 -8.91 -4.31
C ASN A 241 -18.62 -7.58 -3.58
N ILE A 242 -17.81 -6.57 -3.91
CA ILE A 242 -17.87 -5.20 -3.37
C ILE A 242 -18.16 -4.24 -4.53
N GLU A 243 -19.02 -3.24 -4.27
CA GLU A 243 -19.18 -2.13 -5.20
C GLU A 243 -18.00 -1.15 -5.05
N PRO A 244 -17.27 -0.84 -6.14
CA PRO A 244 -16.18 0.12 -6.09
C PRO A 244 -16.65 1.49 -5.59
N PRO A 245 -15.80 2.25 -4.87
CA PRO A 245 -16.15 3.57 -4.42
C PRO A 245 -16.37 4.53 -5.61
N ILE A 246 -17.08 5.61 -5.36
CA ILE A 246 -17.25 6.68 -6.34
C ILE A 246 -15.88 7.36 -6.53
N PRO A 247 -15.35 7.39 -7.77
CA PRO A 247 -14.02 7.90 -8.03
C PRO A 247 -13.98 9.43 -8.04
N PHE A 248 -12.88 10.01 -7.57
CA PHE A 248 -12.55 11.40 -7.83
C PHE A 248 -11.13 11.49 -8.39
N VAL A 249 -11.00 11.80 -9.68
CA VAL A 249 -9.70 11.80 -10.36
C VAL A 249 -9.12 13.21 -10.33
N TYR A 250 -7.90 13.34 -9.81
CA TYR A 250 -7.18 14.62 -9.86
C TYR A 250 -6.00 14.59 -10.84
N GLU A 251 -5.49 15.78 -11.15
CA GLU A 251 -4.26 15.98 -11.93
C GLU A 251 -2.97 16.08 -11.11
N PHE A 252 -1.83 15.93 -11.79
CA PHE A 252 -0.53 16.02 -11.13
C PHE A 252 -0.25 17.40 -10.52
N PHE A 253 0.25 17.40 -9.29
CA PHE A 253 0.91 18.56 -8.72
C PHE A 253 2.31 18.67 -9.31
N LEU A 254 2.59 19.81 -9.92
CA LEU A 254 3.88 20.12 -10.54
C LEU A 254 4.70 21.02 -9.63
N VAL A 255 5.98 20.71 -9.51
CA VAL A 255 7.01 21.57 -8.92
C VAL A 255 7.92 22.00 -10.05
N ASN A 256 8.03 23.30 -10.30
CA ASN A 256 8.89 23.85 -11.36
C ASN A 256 8.65 23.19 -12.73
N GLY A 257 7.39 22.86 -13.03
CA GLY A 257 7.00 22.19 -14.28
C GLY A 257 7.20 20.67 -14.29
N GLU A 258 7.82 20.07 -13.27
CA GLU A 258 7.99 18.62 -13.16
C GLU A 258 7.03 17.97 -12.15
N LYS A 259 6.61 16.74 -12.43
CA LYS A 259 5.86 15.91 -11.47
C LYS A 259 6.71 15.64 -10.22
N MET A 260 6.11 15.81 -9.03
CA MET A 260 6.75 15.41 -7.77
C MET A 260 7.06 13.91 -7.76
N SER A 261 8.23 13.55 -7.23
CA SER A 261 8.76 12.19 -7.18
C SER A 261 9.59 11.97 -5.91
N ALA A 262 9.13 11.05 -5.06
CA ALA A 262 9.86 10.65 -3.86
C ALA A 262 11.29 10.16 -4.18
N SER A 263 11.48 9.42 -5.28
CA SER A 263 12.82 8.94 -5.68
C SER A 263 13.75 10.05 -6.17
N LYS A 264 13.23 11.14 -6.73
CA LYS A 264 14.04 12.31 -7.11
C LYS A 264 14.28 13.27 -5.94
N GLY A 265 13.61 13.07 -4.81
CA GLY A 265 13.68 13.98 -3.66
C GLY A 265 13.02 15.34 -3.88
N ASN A 266 12.28 15.55 -4.98
CA ASN A 266 11.53 16.77 -5.28
C ASN A 266 10.12 16.71 -4.65
N VAL A 267 10.08 16.47 -3.35
CA VAL A 267 8.85 16.46 -2.55
C VAL A 267 8.88 17.68 -1.62
N TYR A 268 7.75 18.38 -1.52
CA TYR A 268 7.55 19.42 -0.52
C TYR A 268 6.62 18.85 0.54
N VAL A 269 7.14 18.80 1.75
CA VAL A 269 6.35 18.58 2.96
C VAL A 269 6.56 19.86 3.76
N THR A 270 5.46 20.54 4.10
CA THR A 270 5.45 21.80 4.84
C THR A 270 5.83 21.59 6.28
#